data_AF-A0A819YTH2-F1
#
_entry.id   AF-A0A819YTH2-F1
#
_cell.length_a   1.000
_cell.length_b   1.000
_cell.length_c   1.000
_cell.angle_alpha   90.00
_cell.angle_beta   90.00
_cell.angle_gamma   90.00
#
_symmetry.space_group_name_H-M   'P 1'
#
loop_
_entity.id
_entity.type
_entity.pdbx_description
1 polymer ?
#
loop_
_entity_poly.entity_id
_entity_poly.type
_entity_poly.pdbx_seq_one_letter_code
_entity_poly.pdbx_strand_id
1 'polypeptide(L)'
;STLNAVLKTENLSMMFLFRSFLFDIQEQLRKYQSKQRLKVYRSQIMSIDDYYYINYAINYLSTNSFLSTTTSYSTVCSLFDQLDIGSQCMKVIFEIDADPNVVTSKPFGDISELSNHSEILFMPGSIFRIEKCVYELNRPNIIQMTLCNENDLNLNEQIGNDMINPRLIGQILSKMGKNDLAEKYFQRLIEQLSSNDPLLTDLYEDLSQVLSQIGDDQMSKKWHQKSIVFKQQYQLMGKSTAIDKDGDLYTLDTIKREVRRGNKEEIFIASENEDSISFKQLQDLHSVFVDDNYSVYVSTWSGHRITKWEKGS
;
A
#
# COMPACT_ATOMS: atom_id res chain seq x y z
N SER A 1 -13.88 6.78 -20.15
CA SER A 1 -14.37 5.47 -20.65
C SER A 1 -13.34 4.35 -20.48
N THR A 2 -12.04 4.55 -20.74
CA THR A 2 -11.01 3.50 -20.64
C THR A 2 -10.57 3.16 -19.20
N LEU A 3 -10.30 4.16 -18.35
CA LEU A 3 -9.83 3.94 -16.98
C LEU A 3 -10.89 3.30 -16.08
N ASN A 4 -12.13 3.77 -16.14
CA ASN A 4 -13.23 3.16 -15.40
C ASN A 4 -13.53 1.74 -15.91
N ALA A 5 -13.31 1.43 -17.19
CA ALA A 5 -13.44 0.07 -17.70
C ALA A 5 -12.32 -0.84 -17.15
N VAL A 6 -11.09 -0.34 -17.07
CA VAL A 6 -9.95 -1.04 -16.46
C VAL A 6 -10.20 -1.34 -14.98
N LEU A 7 -10.66 -0.34 -14.22
CA LEU A 7 -10.94 -0.47 -12.80
C LEU A 7 -12.10 -1.42 -12.51
N LYS A 8 -13.07 -1.52 -13.42
CA LYS A 8 -14.19 -2.46 -13.32
C LYS A 8 -13.84 -3.90 -13.75
N THR A 9 -12.78 -4.08 -14.54
CA THR A 9 -12.39 -5.40 -15.07
C THR A 9 -11.33 -6.10 -14.21
N GLU A 10 -11.01 -5.55 -13.03
CA GLU A 10 -9.99 -6.07 -12.10
C GLU A 10 -8.67 -6.43 -12.81
N ASN A 11 -8.34 -5.69 -13.89
CA ASN A 11 -7.13 -5.93 -14.64
C ASN A 11 -5.95 -5.33 -13.88
N LEU A 12 -5.45 -6.09 -12.90
CA LEU A 12 -4.36 -5.72 -11.98
C LEU A 12 -3.15 -5.13 -12.72
N SER A 13 -2.86 -5.64 -13.91
CA SER A 13 -1.85 -5.15 -14.86
C SER A 13 -1.97 -3.65 -15.14
N MET A 14 -3.19 -3.22 -15.45
CA MET A 14 -3.48 -1.84 -15.82
C MET A 14 -3.66 -0.98 -14.57
N MET A 15 -4.20 -1.52 -13.48
CA MET A 15 -4.26 -0.83 -12.18
C MET A 15 -2.87 -0.40 -11.69
N PHE A 16 -1.84 -1.23 -11.94
CA PHE A 16 -0.45 -0.88 -11.63
C PHE A 16 0.12 0.21 -12.54
N LEU A 17 -0.11 0.13 -13.86
CA LEU A 17 0.28 1.17 -14.83
C LEU A 17 -0.38 2.52 -14.52
N PHE A 18 -1.60 2.51 -14.01
CA PHE A 18 -2.33 3.72 -13.63
C PHE A 18 -2.02 4.21 -12.22
N ARG A 19 -1.13 3.58 -11.44
CA ARG A 19 -0.88 4.04 -10.04
C ARG A 19 -0.33 5.46 -9.99
N SER A 20 0.62 5.80 -10.86
CA SER A 20 1.12 7.19 -10.97
C SER A 20 0.01 8.14 -11.43
N PHE A 21 -0.81 7.70 -12.38
CA PHE A 21 -1.93 8.48 -12.89
C PHE A 21 -3.04 8.69 -11.83
N LEU A 22 -3.33 7.68 -11.00
CA LEU A 22 -4.25 7.76 -9.86
C LEU A 22 -3.70 8.73 -8.81
N PHE A 23 -2.39 8.69 -8.55
CA PHE A 23 -1.73 9.65 -7.67
C PHE A 23 -1.79 11.08 -8.22
N ASP A 24 -1.55 11.26 -9.52
CA ASP A 24 -1.68 12.57 -10.17
C ASP A 24 -3.11 13.10 -10.06
N ILE A 25 -4.12 12.27 -10.34
CA ILE A 25 -5.53 12.67 -10.17
C ILE A 25 -5.85 12.96 -8.71
N GLN A 26 -5.35 12.17 -7.77
CA GLN A 26 -5.53 12.39 -6.34
C GLN A 26 -5.00 13.77 -5.94
N GLU A 27 -3.79 14.12 -6.37
CA GLU A 27 -3.19 15.43 -6.10
C GLU A 27 -3.93 16.58 -6.79
N GLN A 28 -4.48 16.37 -8.00
CA GLN A 28 -5.34 17.36 -8.64
C GLN A 28 -6.67 17.53 -7.89
N LEU A 29 -7.36 16.44 -7.54
CA LEU A 29 -8.62 16.50 -6.80
C LEU A 29 -8.45 17.15 -5.43
N ARG A 30 -7.30 17.02 -4.77
CA ARG A 30 -6.98 17.79 -3.55
C ARG A 30 -7.02 19.30 -3.76
N LYS A 31 -6.58 19.79 -4.93
CA LYS A 31 -6.62 21.23 -5.26
C LYS A 31 -8.04 21.72 -5.50
N TYR A 32 -8.87 20.88 -6.11
CA TYR A 32 -10.28 21.15 -6.42
C TYR A 32 -11.25 20.64 -5.32
N GLN A 33 -10.72 20.23 -4.17
CA GLN A 33 -11.52 19.73 -3.05
C GLN A 33 -12.43 20.85 -2.56
N SER A 34 -13.72 20.54 -2.42
CA SER A 34 -14.67 21.48 -1.82
C SER A 34 -14.25 21.84 -0.39
N LYS A 35 -14.40 23.11 -0.01
CA LYS A 35 -14.18 23.57 1.38
C LYS A 35 -15.38 23.38 2.29
N GLN A 36 -16.53 23.03 1.71
CA GLN A 36 -17.80 22.87 2.40
C GLN A 36 -18.40 21.49 2.12
N ARG A 37 -19.22 21.03 3.06
CA ARG A 37 -20.03 19.83 2.90
C ARG A 37 -20.97 19.99 1.70
N LEU A 38 -21.01 18.97 0.84
CA LEU A 38 -21.79 18.96 -0.39
C LEU A 38 -22.82 17.83 -0.37
N LYS A 39 -23.99 18.11 -0.94
CA LYS A 39 -24.94 17.07 -1.33
C LYS A 39 -24.85 16.86 -2.83
N VAL A 40 -24.58 15.63 -3.25
CA VAL A 40 -24.36 15.27 -4.65
C VAL A 40 -25.20 14.06 -5.03
N TYR A 41 -25.44 13.93 -6.33
CA TYR A 41 -26.41 12.99 -6.89
C TYR A 41 -25.84 12.21 -8.05
N ARG A 42 -26.28 10.96 -8.20
CA ARG A 42 -25.96 10.11 -9.35
C ARG A 42 -27.11 9.16 -9.67
N SER A 43 -27.53 9.11 -10.93
CA SER A 43 -28.43 8.07 -11.44
C SER A 43 -27.66 6.78 -11.72
N GLN A 44 -28.23 5.66 -11.33
CA GLN A 44 -27.68 4.33 -11.57
C GLN A 44 -28.81 3.36 -11.95
N ILE A 45 -28.53 2.48 -12.91
CA ILE A 45 -29.34 1.28 -13.16
C ILE A 45 -28.65 0.11 -12.46
N MET A 46 -29.42 -0.70 -11.74
CA MET A 46 -28.93 -1.91 -11.09
C MET A 46 -29.99 -3.01 -11.12
N SER A 47 -29.59 -4.25 -10.85
CA SER A 47 -30.55 -5.34 -10.73
C SER A 47 -31.44 -5.12 -9.49
N ILE A 48 -32.65 -5.66 -9.54
CA ILE A 48 -33.55 -5.66 -8.37
C ILE A 48 -32.90 -6.40 -7.20
N ASP A 49 -32.14 -7.46 -7.46
CA ASP A 49 -31.42 -8.23 -6.45
C ASP A 49 -30.32 -7.41 -5.77
N ASP A 50 -29.50 -6.67 -6.54
CA ASP A 50 -28.48 -5.78 -5.99
C ASP A 50 -29.09 -4.69 -5.11
N TYR A 51 -30.23 -4.13 -5.50
CA TYR A 51 -30.93 -3.15 -4.68
C TYR A 51 -31.37 -3.74 -3.35
N TYR A 52 -31.97 -4.94 -3.34
CA TYR A 52 -32.38 -5.58 -2.10
C TYR A 52 -31.19 -6.00 -1.24
N TYR A 53 -30.09 -6.43 -1.84
CA TYR A 53 -28.84 -6.70 -1.14
C TYR A 53 -28.31 -5.41 -0.48
N ILE A 54 -28.29 -4.29 -1.20
CA ILE A 54 -27.92 -2.97 -0.66
C ILE A 54 -28.84 -2.56 0.49
N ASN A 55 -30.15 -2.75 0.34
CA ASN A 55 -31.14 -2.29 1.31
C ASN A 55 -31.15 -3.11 2.61
N TYR A 56 -30.85 -4.41 2.54
CA TYR A 56 -31.07 -5.31 3.68
C TYR A 56 -29.82 -6.02 4.20
N ALA A 57 -28.75 -6.13 3.40
CA ALA A 57 -27.61 -7.00 3.71
C ALA A 57 -26.31 -6.24 3.99
N ILE A 58 -26.17 -4.99 3.57
CA ILE A 58 -24.92 -4.24 3.73
C ILE A 58 -25.16 -2.84 4.30
N ASN A 59 -24.17 -2.35 5.04
CA ASN A 59 -24.17 -1.01 5.63
C ASN A 59 -23.24 -0.04 4.89
N TYR A 60 -22.35 -0.56 4.05
CA TYR A 60 -21.31 0.20 3.37
C TYR A 60 -21.20 -0.20 1.91
N LEU A 61 -20.98 0.78 1.04
CA LEU A 61 -20.72 0.61 -0.38
C LEU A 61 -19.36 1.23 -0.71
N SER A 62 -18.52 0.50 -1.44
CA SER A 62 -17.26 1.01 -1.98
C SER A 62 -17.30 1.00 -3.49
N THR A 63 -16.65 1.99 -4.12
CA THR A 63 -16.60 2.07 -5.59
C THR A 63 -15.24 1.65 -6.11
N ASN A 64 -15.18 0.58 -6.92
CA ASN A 64 -13.92 0.14 -7.52
C ASN A 64 -13.41 1.08 -8.62
N SER A 65 -14.25 1.97 -9.15
CA SER A 65 -13.91 2.98 -10.16
C SER A 65 -14.15 4.40 -9.66
N PHE A 66 -13.73 5.41 -10.42
CA PHE A 66 -14.10 6.79 -10.14
C PHE A 66 -15.62 6.94 -10.15
N LEU A 67 -16.16 7.64 -9.16
CA LEU A 67 -17.58 7.94 -9.06
C LEU A 67 -17.81 9.38 -9.47
N SER A 68 -18.42 9.57 -10.63
CA SER A 68 -18.86 10.88 -11.12
C SER A 68 -20.29 11.16 -10.63
N THR A 69 -20.49 12.35 -10.10
CA THR A 69 -21.74 12.82 -9.49
C THR A 69 -21.97 14.29 -9.85
N THR A 70 -23.15 14.83 -9.56
CA THR A 70 -23.47 16.24 -9.81
C THR A 70 -24.17 16.85 -8.61
N THR A 71 -24.07 18.18 -8.42
CA THR A 71 -24.87 18.88 -7.40
C THR A 71 -26.32 19.13 -7.87
N SER A 72 -26.60 18.94 -9.16
CA SER A 72 -27.90 19.21 -9.77
C SER A 72 -28.81 17.98 -9.77
N TYR A 73 -29.78 17.95 -8.85
CA TYR A 73 -30.79 16.89 -8.80
C TYR A 73 -31.62 16.80 -10.09
N SER A 74 -31.98 17.93 -10.69
CA SER A 74 -32.78 17.99 -11.92
C SER A 74 -32.07 17.34 -13.11
N THR A 75 -30.75 17.51 -13.21
CA THR A 75 -29.94 16.85 -14.23
C THR A 75 -30.03 15.34 -14.11
N VAL A 76 -29.95 14.80 -12.90
CA VAL A 76 -30.06 13.36 -12.66
C VAL A 76 -31.45 12.83 -12.98
N CYS A 77 -32.51 13.56 -12.65
CA CYS A 77 -33.88 13.19 -13.02
C CYS A 77 -34.09 13.19 -14.55
N SER A 78 -33.56 14.19 -15.27
CA SER A 78 -33.70 14.23 -16.73
C SER A 78 -33.02 13.04 -17.44
N LEU A 79 -31.88 12.58 -16.91
CA LEU A 79 -31.22 11.34 -17.35
C LEU A 79 -32.05 10.11 -17.02
N PHE A 80 -32.79 10.15 -15.90
CA PHE A 80 -33.66 9.08 -15.44
C PHE A 80 -34.80 8.80 -16.42
N ASP A 81 -35.40 9.81 -17.03
CA ASP A 81 -36.58 9.65 -17.90
C ASP A 81 -36.25 9.07 -19.28
N GLN A 82 -35.00 9.16 -19.73
CA GLN A 82 -34.58 8.79 -21.10
C GLN A 82 -34.19 7.31 -21.27
N LEU A 83 -34.14 6.54 -20.19
CA LEU A 83 -33.55 5.20 -20.18
C LEU A 83 -34.63 4.11 -20.16
N ASP A 84 -34.72 3.27 -21.19
CA ASP A 84 -35.52 2.04 -21.11
C ASP A 84 -34.85 1.00 -20.20
N ILE A 85 -35.63 0.35 -19.34
CA ILE A 85 -35.13 -0.62 -18.36
C ILE A 85 -35.72 -2.00 -18.65
N GLY A 86 -34.87 -3.03 -18.60
CA GLY A 86 -35.32 -4.41 -18.63
C GLY A 86 -36.14 -4.77 -17.38
N SER A 87 -36.95 -5.82 -17.47
CA SER A 87 -37.91 -6.24 -16.43
C SER A 87 -37.30 -6.64 -15.08
N GLN A 88 -35.97 -6.88 -15.02
CA GLN A 88 -35.25 -7.26 -13.79
C GLN A 88 -34.30 -6.18 -13.27
N CYS A 89 -34.37 -4.99 -13.85
CA CYS A 89 -33.55 -3.85 -13.47
C CYS A 89 -34.42 -2.75 -12.88
N MET A 90 -33.83 -1.98 -11.99
CA MET A 90 -34.44 -0.76 -11.48
C MET A 90 -33.46 0.40 -11.57
N LYS A 91 -34.02 1.59 -11.69
CA LYS A 91 -33.25 2.82 -11.59
C LYS A 91 -33.28 3.31 -10.14
N VAL A 92 -32.13 3.79 -9.70
CA VAL A 92 -31.91 4.36 -8.38
C VAL A 92 -31.14 5.66 -8.52
N ILE A 93 -31.36 6.59 -7.58
CA ILE A 93 -30.54 7.77 -7.40
C ILE A 93 -29.75 7.58 -6.12
N PHE A 94 -28.43 7.64 -6.21
CA PHE A 94 -27.59 7.82 -5.03
C PHE A 94 -27.63 9.30 -4.64
N GLU A 95 -28.13 9.58 -3.44
CA GLU A 95 -28.01 10.88 -2.78
C GLU A 95 -26.88 10.76 -1.76
N ILE A 96 -25.79 11.50 -1.98
CA ILE A 96 -24.56 11.37 -1.19
C ILE A 96 -24.32 12.68 -0.46
N ASP A 97 -24.20 12.56 0.86
CA ASP A 97 -23.74 13.64 1.72
C ASP A 97 -22.22 13.52 1.93
N ALA A 98 -21.47 14.48 1.40
CA ALA A 98 -20.03 14.45 1.30
C ALA A 98 -19.39 15.59 2.11
N ASP A 99 -18.85 15.26 3.28
CA ASP A 99 -18.05 16.18 4.07
C ASP A 99 -16.58 16.12 3.62
N PRO A 100 -15.96 17.22 3.17
CA PRO A 100 -14.56 17.20 2.77
C PRO A 100 -13.59 16.95 3.93
N ASN A 101 -14.00 17.20 5.17
CA ASN A 101 -13.10 17.11 6.33
C ASN A 101 -12.90 15.69 6.85
N VAL A 102 -13.78 14.74 6.47
CA VAL A 102 -13.66 13.34 6.90
C VAL A 102 -12.66 12.55 6.04
N VAL A 103 -12.18 13.13 4.95
CA VAL A 103 -11.38 12.45 3.94
C VAL A 103 -9.90 12.77 4.11
N THR A 104 -9.07 11.75 4.33
CA THR A 104 -7.61 11.91 4.49
C THR A 104 -6.83 11.49 3.24
N SER A 105 -7.11 10.29 2.70
CA SER A 105 -6.34 9.75 1.56
C SER A 105 -7.08 9.81 0.21
N LYS A 106 -8.41 9.72 0.17
CA LYS A 106 -9.20 9.64 -1.09
C LYS A 106 -10.06 10.88 -1.37
N PRO A 107 -9.48 11.99 -1.83
CA PRO A 107 -10.18 13.25 -2.09
C PRO A 107 -11.34 13.10 -3.10
N PHE A 108 -12.24 14.06 -3.07
CA PHE A 108 -13.24 14.29 -4.11
C PHE A 108 -13.26 15.76 -4.48
N GLY A 109 -13.32 16.07 -5.77
CA GLY A 109 -13.13 17.43 -6.28
C GLY A 109 -14.26 17.88 -7.16
N ASP A 110 -14.54 19.19 -7.15
CA ASP A 110 -15.37 19.84 -8.15
C ASP A 110 -14.55 20.06 -9.42
N ILE A 111 -14.85 19.29 -10.46
CA ILE A 111 -14.16 19.35 -11.75
C ILE A 111 -15.02 20.02 -12.82
N SER A 112 -16.04 20.78 -12.42
CA SER A 112 -16.99 21.40 -13.35
C SER A 112 -16.31 22.35 -14.35
N GLU A 113 -15.23 23.01 -13.92
CA GLU A 113 -14.41 23.87 -14.78
C GLU A 113 -13.69 23.07 -15.90
N LEU A 114 -13.49 21.77 -15.71
CA LEU A 114 -12.77 20.89 -16.64
C LEU A 114 -13.74 20.11 -17.55
N SER A 115 -14.97 19.84 -17.10
CA SER A 115 -15.93 18.99 -17.82
C SER A 115 -17.08 19.75 -18.50
N ASN A 116 -17.16 21.08 -18.38
CA ASN A 116 -18.25 21.94 -18.88
C ASN A 116 -19.65 21.62 -18.29
N HIS A 117 -19.73 20.73 -17.30
CA HIS A 117 -20.97 20.30 -16.64
C HIS A 117 -20.74 20.32 -15.13
N SER A 118 -21.81 20.45 -14.31
CA SER A 118 -21.62 20.33 -12.86
C SER A 118 -21.23 18.90 -12.50
N GLU A 119 -19.95 18.67 -12.20
CA GLU A 119 -19.40 17.35 -11.96
C GLU A 119 -18.48 17.33 -10.73
N ILE A 120 -18.86 16.52 -9.76
CA ILE A 120 -18.05 16.20 -8.58
C ILE A 120 -17.54 14.77 -8.74
N LEU A 121 -16.22 14.61 -8.72
CA LEU A 121 -15.55 13.33 -8.96
C LEU A 121 -14.91 12.79 -7.67
N PHE A 122 -15.26 11.56 -7.30
CA PHE A 122 -14.67 10.84 -6.17
C PHE A 122 -13.62 9.84 -6.64
N MET A 123 -12.56 9.70 -5.85
CA MET A 123 -11.51 8.71 -6.06
C MET A 123 -12.04 7.25 -5.97
N PRO A 124 -11.48 6.31 -6.75
CA PRO A 124 -11.71 4.89 -6.55
C PRO A 124 -11.36 4.45 -5.13
N GLY A 125 -12.15 3.53 -4.58
CA GLY A 125 -12.06 3.06 -3.21
C GLY A 125 -12.69 3.99 -2.17
N SER A 126 -13.39 5.06 -2.59
CA SER A 126 -14.22 5.85 -1.67
C SER A 126 -15.32 4.98 -1.09
N ILE A 127 -15.58 5.13 0.21
CA ILE A 127 -16.54 4.31 0.95
C ILE A 127 -17.69 5.18 1.44
N PHE A 128 -18.90 4.67 1.28
CA PHE A 128 -20.13 5.35 1.63
C PHE A 128 -20.94 4.48 2.58
N ARG A 129 -21.36 5.05 3.71
CA ARG A 129 -22.32 4.41 4.61
C ARG A 129 -23.72 4.62 4.07
N ILE A 130 -24.48 3.54 3.96
CA ILE A 130 -25.89 3.58 3.57
C ILE A 130 -26.69 4.02 4.80
N GLU A 131 -27.40 5.15 4.69
CA GLU A 131 -28.25 5.65 5.77
C GLU A 131 -29.66 5.08 5.66
N LYS A 132 -30.21 5.10 4.44
CA LYS A 132 -31.54 4.55 4.14
C LYS A 132 -31.77 4.40 2.65
N CYS A 133 -32.61 3.44 2.28
CA CYS A 133 -33.19 3.34 0.95
C CYS A 133 -34.66 3.76 1.00
N VAL A 134 -35.04 4.69 0.15
CA VAL A 134 -36.39 5.24 0.03
C VAL A 134 -37.01 4.74 -1.27
N TYR A 135 -38.08 3.97 -1.11
CA TYR A 135 -38.91 3.50 -2.21
C TYR A 135 -40.20 4.32 -2.26
N GLU A 136 -40.46 5.00 -3.37
CA GLU A 136 -41.68 5.79 -3.58
C GLU A 136 -42.32 5.42 -4.93
N LEU A 137 -43.62 5.13 -4.90
CA LEU A 137 -44.38 4.83 -6.11
C LEU A 137 -44.38 6.06 -7.03
N ASN A 138 -44.04 5.88 -8.31
CA ASN A 138 -43.93 6.95 -9.32
C ASN A 138 -42.83 8.00 -9.09
N ARG A 139 -41.84 7.69 -8.24
CA ARG A 139 -40.63 8.50 -8.08
C ARG A 139 -39.37 7.65 -8.23
N PRO A 140 -38.22 8.27 -8.54
CA PRO A 140 -36.95 7.56 -8.50
C PRO A 140 -36.71 7.00 -7.10
N ASN A 141 -36.29 5.74 -7.01
CA ASN A 141 -35.84 5.15 -5.74
C ASN A 141 -34.56 5.85 -5.31
N ILE A 142 -34.45 6.25 -4.04
CA ILE A 142 -33.30 7.01 -3.55
C ILE A 142 -32.55 6.16 -2.53
N ILE A 143 -31.26 6.00 -2.74
CA ILE A 143 -30.35 5.41 -1.75
C ILE A 143 -29.56 6.58 -1.16
N GLN A 144 -29.84 6.91 0.10
CA GLN A 144 -29.16 7.97 0.83
C GLN A 144 -27.91 7.42 1.49
N MET A 145 -26.80 8.11 1.29
CA MET A 145 -25.49 7.67 1.76
C MET A 145 -24.69 8.84 2.32
N THR A 146 -23.78 8.55 3.23
CA THR A 146 -22.80 9.52 3.75
C THR A 146 -21.40 9.03 3.39
N LEU A 147 -20.54 9.94 2.92
CA LEU A 147 -19.12 9.65 2.73
C LEU A 147 -18.44 9.35 4.07
N CYS A 148 -17.72 8.24 4.16
CA CYS A 148 -17.04 7.82 5.39
C CYS A 148 -15.59 8.31 5.46
N ASN A 149 -15.12 8.47 6.70
CA ASN A 149 -13.69 8.47 7.00
C ASN A 149 -13.14 7.04 6.89
N GLU A 150 -11.96 6.91 6.30
CA GLU A 150 -11.28 5.63 6.14
C GLU A 150 -10.78 5.06 7.47
N ASN A 151 -10.54 5.92 8.46
CA ASN A 151 -10.06 5.52 9.79
C ASN A 151 -11.19 5.02 10.71
N ASP A 152 -12.45 5.41 10.45
CA ASP A 152 -13.60 5.02 11.28
C ASP A 152 -14.11 3.62 10.91
N LEU A 153 -13.70 3.13 9.75
CA LEU A 153 -13.94 1.77 9.32
C LEU A 153 -12.79 0.93 9.87
N ASN A 154 -13.06 0.10 10.89
CA ASN A 154 -12.18 -0.99 11.35
C ASN A 154 -12.00 -2.07 10.26
N LEU A 155 -11.76 -1.69 9.00
CA LEU A 155 -11.38 -2.56 7.89
C LEU A 155 -9.99 -3.19 8.12
N ASN A 156 -9.25 -2.70 9.10
CA ASN A 156 -8.00 -3.30 9.60
C ASN A 156 -8.21 -4.69 10.26
N GLU A 157 -9.44 -5.08 10.59
CA GLU A 157 -9.70 -6.43 11.14
C GLU A 157 -9.82 -7.52 10.07
N GLN A 158 -9.98 -7.17 8.79
CA GLN A 158 -10.10 -8.17 7.71
C GLN A 158 -9.02 -8.09 6.65
N ILE A 159 -8.32 -6.96 6.53
CA ILE A 159 -7.08 -6.89 5.76
C ILE A 159 -6.00 -6.69 6.80
N GLY A 160 -5.39 -7.82 7.19
CA GLY A 160 -4.31 -7.84 8.17
C GLY A 160 -3.33 -6.71 7.92
N ASN A 161 -2.98 -6.03 9.00
CA ASN A 161 -2.08 -4.89 9.09
C ASN A 161 -0.62 -5.24 8.70
N ASP A 162 -0.43 -6.24 7.85
CA ASP A 162 0.78 -6.43 7.08
C ASP A 162 0.69 -5.40 5.96
N MET A 163 1.43 -4.30 6.11
CA MET A 163 1.70 -3.39 5.00
C MET A 163 1.90 -4.23 3.74
N ILE A 164 1.06 -4.03 2.71
CA ILE A 164 1.17 -4.76 1.44
C ILE A 164 2.63 -4.62 0.99
N ASN A 165 3.41 -5.68 1.21
CA ASN A 165 4.83 -5.66 0.92
C ASN A 165 4.92 -5.41 -0.58
N PRO A 166 5.56 -4.32 -1.04
CA PRO A 166 5.64 -4.01 -2.47
C PRO A 166 6.16 -5.20 -3.28
N ARG A 167 7.02 -6.06 -2.70
CA ARG A 167 7.46 -7.33 -3.29
C ARG A 167 6.31 -8.31 -3.58
N LEU A 168 5.35 -8.45 -2.65
CA LEU A 168 4.23 -9.39 -2.73
C LEU A 168 3.34 -9.11 -3.95
N ILE A 169 3.20 -7.84 -4.34
CA ILE A 169 2.44 -7.46 -5.54
C ILE A 169 3.06 -8.08 -6.80
N GLY A 170 4.38 -7.96 -6.96
CA GLY A 170 5.09 -8.54 -8.10
C GLY A 170 5.00 -10.08 -8.11
N GLN A 171 5.07 -10.71 -6.94
CA GLN A 171 4.92 -12.16 -6.80
C GLN A 171 3.51 -12.64 -7.16
N ILE A 172 2.46 -11.90 -6.77
CA ILE A 172 1.08 -12.20 -7.16
C ILE A 172 0.93 -12.08 -8.67
N LEU A 173 1.45 -11.02 -9.30
CA LEU A 173 1.41 -10.86 -10.76
C LEU A 173 2.06 -12.05 -11.49
N SER A 174 3.23 -12.51 -11.03
CA SER A 174 3.90 -13.71 -11.58
C SER A 174 3.06 -14.97 -11.37
N LYS A 175 2.51 -15.20 -10.17
CA LYS A 175 1.63 -16.35 -9.89
C LYS A 175 0.38 -16.38 -10.76
N MET A 176 -0.11 -15.22 -11.19
CA MET A 176 -1.23 -15.08 -12.11
C MET A 176 -0.83 -15.26 -13.59
N GLY A 177 0.43 -15.61 -13.88
CA GLY A 177 0.95 -15.76 -15.24
C GLY A 177 1.15 -14.44 -15.98
N LYS A 178 1.10 -13.29 -15.28
CA LYS A 178 1.30 -11.95 -15.84
C LYS A 178 2.78 -11.56 -15.76
N ASN A 179 3.64 -12.38 -16.34
CA ASN A 179 5.09 -12.28 -16.14
C ASN A 179 5.69 -10.98 -16.69
N ASP A 180 5.28 -10.51 -17.87
CA ASP A 180 5.74 -9.22 -18.45
C ASP A 180 5.47 -8.01 -17.53
N LEU A 181 4.43 -8.11 -16.70
CA LEU A 181 4.02 -7.05 -15.79
C LEU A 181 4.73 -7.16 -14.45
N ALA A 182 4.91 -8.39 -13.95
CA ALA A 182 5.75 -8.65 -12.80
C ALA A 182 7.20 -8.16 -13.05
N GLU A 183 7.73 -8.38 -14.25
CA GLU A 183 9.06 -7.92 -14.66
C GLU A 183 9.17 -6.39 -14.58
N LYS A 184 8.27 -5.67 -15.27
CA LYS A 184 8.22 -4.19 -15.26
C LYS A 184 8.01 -3.63 -13.86
N TYR A 185 7.21 -4.31 -13.03
CA TYR A 185 6.97 -3.95 -11.64
C TYR A 185 8.26 -4.02 -10.83
N PHE A 186 8.95 -5.17 -10.88
CA PHE A 186 10.18 -5.37 -10.12
C PHE A 186 11.29 -4.43 -10.56
N GLN A 187 11.45 -4.18 -11.87
CA GLN A 187 12.42 -3.21 -12.39
C GLN A 187 12.20 -1.79 -11.84
N ARG A 188 10.96 -1.30 -11.87
CA ARG A 188 10.61 0.02 -11.31
C ARG A 188 10.83 0.09 -9.81
N LEU A 189 10.45 -0.97 -9.09
CA LEU A 189 10.64 -1.02 -7.64
C LEU A 189 12.14 -0.97 -7.29
N ILE A 190 12.98 -1.69 -8.03
CA ILE A 190 14.44 -1.65 -7.90
C ILE A 190 15.00 -0.24 -8.14
N GLU A 191 14.50 0.49 -9.15
CA GLU A 191 14.94 1.86 -9.46
C GLU A 191 14.58 2.88 -8.37
N GLN A 192 13.54 2.62 -7.59
CA GLN A 192 13.06 3.51 -6.53
C GLN A 192 13.78 3.31 -5.20
N LEU A 193 14.44 2.16 -5.00
CA LEU A 193 15.12 1.84 -3.76
C LEU A 193 16.53 2.44 -3.73
N SER A 194 16.99 2.76 -2.53
CA SER A 194 18.39 3.16 -2.32
C SER A 194 19.33 2.00 -2.65
N SER A 195 20.57 2.30 -3.07
CA SER A 195 21.54 1.28 -3.48
C SER A 195 21.89 0.26 -2.40
N ASN A 196 21.59 0.55 -1.14
CA ASN A 196 21.92 -0.31 0.01
C ASN A 196 20.66 -0.91 0.65
N ASP A 197 19.50 -0.80 -0.01
CA ASP A 197 18.25 -1.30 0.54
C ASP A 197 18.27 -2.84 0.66
N PRO A 198 17.96 -3.41 1.84
CA PRO A 198 17.99 -4.86 2.06
C PRO A 198 17.06 -5.63 1.12
N LEU A 199 15.95 -5.00 0.71
CA LEU A 199 14.92 -5.61 -0.14
C LEU A 199 15.45 -5.90 -1.56
N LEU A 200 16.54 -5.25 -1.99
CA LEU A 200 17.12 -5.47 -3.32
C LEU A 200 17.54 -6.91 -3.56
N THR A 201 18.03 -7.62 -2.53
CA THR A 201 18.42 -9.05 -2.65
C THR A 201 17.24 -9.88 -3.14
N ASP A 202 16.12 -9.70 -2.46
CA ASP A 202 14.87 -10.39 -2.69
C ASP A 202 14.24 -10.03 -4.04
N LEU A 203 14.30 -8.76 -4.43
CA LEU A 203 13.76 -8.30 -5.71
C LEU A 203 14.58 -8.78 -6.91
N TYR A 204 15.91 -8.89 -6.77
CA TYR A 204 16.76 -9.45 -7.80
C TYR A 204 16.49 -10.95 -8.02
N GLU A 205 16.17 -11.67 -6.94
CA GLU A 205 15.81 -13.09 -6.99
C GLU A 205 14.42 -13.29 -7.62
N ASP A 206 13.42 -12.51 -7.20
CA ASP A 206 12.08 -12.58 -7.78
C ASP A 206 12.08 -12.20 -9.28
N LEU A 207 12.82 -11.16 -9.67
CA LEU A 207 12.96 -10.76 -11.07
C LEU A 207 13.67 -11.83 -11.91
N SER A 208 14.70 -12.49 -11.36
CA SER A 208 15.35 -13.62 -12.00
C SER A 208 14.38 -14.78 -12.27
N GLN A 209 13.54 -15.11 -11.30
CA GLN A 209 12.53 -16.15 -11.44
C GLN A 209 11.50 -15.79 -12.53
N VAL A 210 11.01 -14.55 -12.54
CA VAL A 210 10.07 -14.07 -13.56
C VAL A 210 10.68 -14.16 -14.96
N LEU A 211 11.92 -13.71 -15.14
CA LEU A 211 12.61 -13.76 -16.44
C LEU A 211 12.81 -15.20 -16.93
N SER A 212 13.09 -16.14 -16.02
CA SER A 212 13.14 -17.56 -16.36
C SER A 212 11.78 -18.08 -16.84
N GLN A 213 10.69 -17.66 -16.20
CA GLN A 213 9.33 -18.02 -16.64
C GLN A 213 8.93 -17.40 -17.98
N ILE A 214 9.53 -16.26 -18.37
CA ILE A 214 9.34 -15.63 -19.68
C ILE A 214 10.19 -16.32 -20.77
N GLY A 215 11.23 -17.06 -20.37
CA GLY A 215 12.18 -17.71 -21.27
C GLY A 215 13.43 -16.87 -21.57
N ASP A 216 13.65 -15.75 -20.88
CA ASP A 216 14.89 -14.97 -20.96
C ASP A 216 15.92 -15.49 -19.95
N ASP A 217 16.47 -16.67 -20.24
CA ASP A 217 17.45 -17.34 -19.38
C ASP A 217 18.75 -16.54 -19.20
N GLN A 218 19.11 -15.71 -20.19
CA GLN A 218 20.32 -14.88 -20.11
C GLN A 218 20.15 -13.79 -19.06
N MET A 219 19.05 -13.03 -19.11
CA MET A 219 18.78 -12.00 -18.12
C MET A 219 18.45 -12.61 -16.76
N SER A 220 17.75 -13.74 -16.71
CA SER A 220 17.48 -14.46 -15.47
C SER A 220 18.76 -14.77 -14.70
N LYS A 221 19.78 -15.35 -15.36
CA LYS A 221 21.09 -15.63 -14.76
C LYS A 221 21.80 -14.37 -14.29
N LYS A 222 21.76 -13.29 -15.08
CA LYS A 222 22.37 -12.01 -14.75
C LYS A 222 21.79 -11.43 -13.46
N TRP A 223 20.47 -11.42 -13.31
CA TRP A 223 19.80 -10.90 -12.12
C TRP A 223 20.00 -11.81 -10.90
N HIS A 224 20.02 -13.14 -11.08
CA HIS A 224 20.36 -14.06 -10.01
C HIS A 224 21.77 -13.80 -9.48
N GLN A 225 22.74 -13.63 -10.37
CA GLN A 225 24.12 -13.31 -9.99
C GLN A 225 24.20 -11.97 -9.26
N LYS A 226 23.41 -10.97 -9.69
CA LYS A 226 23.31 -9.68 -8.99
C LYS A 226 22.78 -9.83 -7.56
N SER A 227 21.78 -10.69 -7.33
CA SER A 227 21.27 -11.02 -5.99
C SER A 227 22.37 -11.62 -5.11
N ILE A 228 23.11 -12.62 -5.61
CA ILE A 228 24.19 -13.26 -4.86
C ILE A 228 25.29 -12.26 -4.48
N VAL A 229 25.76 -11.47 -5.45
CA VAL A 229 26.82 -10.48 -5.20
C VAL A 229 26.36 -9.44 -4.19
N PHE A 230 25.13 -8.93 -4.34
CA PHE A 230 24.58 -7.95 -3.41
C PHE A 230 24.45 -8.51 -2.00
N LYS A 231 23.95 -9.75 -1.85
CA LYS A 231 23.87 -10.44 -0.56
C LYS A 231 25.24 -10.58 0.10
N GLN A 232 26.27 -10.93 -0.66
CA GLN A 232 27.65 -11.01 -0.16
C GLN A 232 28.20 -9.65 0.27
N GLN A 233 27.99 -8.61 -0.53
CA GLN A 233 28.40 -7.24 -0.19
C GLN A 233 27.68 -6.74 1.07
N TYR A 234 26.37 -6.95 1.16
CA TYR A 234 25.56 -6.59 2.31
C TYR A 234 26.02 -7.32 3.59
N GLN A 235 26.34 -8.61 3.48
CA GLN A 235 26.91 -9.40 4.58
C GLN A 235 28.30 -8.91 5.01
N LEU A 236 29.10 -8.36 4.11
CA LEU A 236 30.41 -7.78 4.42
C LEU A 236 30.28 -6.39 5.04
N MET A 237 29.34 -5.56 4.57
CA MET A 237 29.03 -4.26 5.18
C MET A 237 28.50 -4.42 6.61
N GLY A 238 27.87 -5.54 6.91
CA GLY A 238 27.30 -5.83 8.22
C GLY A 238 28.28 -6.39 9.27
N LYS A 239 29.60 -6.31 9.06
CA LYS A 239 30.59 -6.85 10.01
C LYS A 239 31.57 -5.80 10.50
N SER A 240 31.79 -5.76 11.81
CA SER A 240 32.84 -4.97 12.46
C SER A 240 33.68 -5.88 13.35
N THR A 241 34.97 -5.58 13.48
CA THR A 241 35.90 -6.37 14.29
C THR A 241 36.68 -5.51 15.28
N ALA A 242 36.98 -6.08 16.44
CA ALA A 242 37.88 -5.52 17.46
C ALA A 242 38.80 -6.61 18.01
N ILE A 243 39.93 -6.23 18.60
CA ILE A 243 40.88 -7.15 19.22
C ILE A 243 41.15 -6.66 20.64
N ASP A 244 41.15 -7.57 21.62
CA ASP A 244 41.52 -7.24 23.00
C ASP A 244 43.04 -7.26 23.23
N LYS A 245 43.50 -6.87 24.42
CA LYS A 245 44.93 -6.84 24.77
C LYS A 245 45.63 -8.21 24.74
N ASP A 246 44.88 -9.31 24.83
CA ASP A 246 45.41 -10.67 24.78
C ASP A 246 45.43 -11.24 23.35
N GLY A 247 44.89 -10.49 22.38
CA GLY A 247 44.84 -10.86 20.96
C GLY A 247 43.57 -11.60 20.55
N ASP A 248 42.53 -11.68 21.40
CA ASP A 248 41.27 -12.32 21.03
C ASP A 248 40.44 -11.41 20.10
N LEU A 249 39.96 -11.98 18.99
CA LEU A 249 39.14 -11.29 17.99
C LEU A 249 37.66 -11.25 18.40
N TYR A 250 37.06 -10.08 18.42
CA TYR A 250 35.64 -9.86 18.58
C TYR A 250 35.03 -9.51 17.22
N THR A 251 33.98 -10.22 16.81
CA THR A 251 33.25 -9.96 15.56
C THR A 251 31.82 -9.58 15.88
N LEU A 252 31.43 -8.36 15.50
CA LEU A 252 30.05 -7.90 15.49
C LEU A 252 29.42 -8.29 14.15
N ASP A 253 28.37 -9.12 14.22
CA ASP A 253 27.48 -9.38 13.11
C ASP A 253 26.24 -8.50 13.30
N THR A 254 26.19 -7.39 12.58
CA THR A 254 25.10 -6.40 12.66
C THR A 254 23.76 -6.95 12.16
N ILE A 255 23.80 -8.01 11.32
CA ILE A 255 22.62 -8.67 10.78
C ILE A 255 22.03 -9.61 11.83
N LYS A 256 22.88 -10.43 12.46
CA LYS A 256 22.49 -11.34 13.54
C LYS A 256 22.39 -10.66 14.91
N ARG A 257 22.81 -9.39 15.00
CA ARG A 257 22.80 -8.56 16.22
C ARG A 257 23.55 -9.19 17.39
N GLU A 258 24.68 -9.81 17.07
CA GLU A 258 25.52 -10.53 18.03
C GLU A 258 26.97 -10.08 17.94
N VAL A 259 27.67 -10.12 19.06
CA VAL A 259 29.13 -10.05 19.13
C VAL A 259 29.67 -11.41 19.56
N ARG A 260 30.64 -11.94 18.82
CA ARG A 260 31.31 -13.22 19.09
C ARG A 260 32.78 -13.01 19.40
N ARG A 261 33.31 -13.70 20.41
CA ARG A 261 34.74 -13.69 20.76
C ARG A 261 35.45 -14.97 20.27
N GLY A 262 36.29 -14.83 19.25
CA GLY A 262 37.11 -15.90 18.68
C GLY A 262 36.29 -17.08 18.15
N ASN A 263 36.84 -18.28 18.23
CA ASN A 263 36.14 -19.55 17.95
C ASN A 263 35.37 -20.08 19.16
N LYS A 264 35.30 -19.33 20.26
CA LYS A 264 34.61 -19.74 21.49
C LYS A 264 33.15 -19.29 21.40
N GLU A 265 32.23 -20.15 21.84
CA GLU A 265 30.78 -19.95 21.79
C GLU A 265 30.26 -18.86 22.76
N GLU A 266 31.11 -17.93 23.23
CA GLU A 266 30.64 -16.77 23.99
C GLU A 266 29.95 -15.81 23.03
N ILE A 267 28.62 -15.92 22.96
CA ILE A 267 27.73 -15.07 22.18
C ILE A 267 27.19 -13.97 23.11
N PHE A 268 27.57 -12.73 22.84
CA PHE A 268 26.95 -11.56 23.45
C PHE A 268 25.84 -11.09 22.52
N ILE A 269 24.59 -11.31 22.92
CA ILE A 269 23.44 -10.79 22.18
C ILE A 269 23.25 -9.34 22.59
N ALA A 270 23.29 -8.42 21.64
CA ALA A 270 22.84 -7.06 21.88
C ALA A 270 21.30 -7.08 21.96
N SER A 271 20.73 -7.62 23.04
CA SER A 271 19.29 -7.57 23.31
C SER A 271 19.04 -7.24 24.78
N GLU A 272 18.69 -6.00 25.06
CA GLU A 272 18.03 -5.68 26.32
C GLU A 272 16.51 -5.79 26.10
N ASN A 273 15.93 -6.83 26.71
CA ASN A 273 14.52 -7.09 27.05
C ASN A 273 13.48 -7.18 25.92
N GLU A 274 12.76 -8.32 25.93
CA GLU A 274 11.67 -8.70 25.00
C GLU A 274 10.39 -7.86 25.14
N ASP A 275 10.25 -7.00 26.14
CA ASP A 275 9.03 -6.24 26.38
C ASP A 275 9.29 -4.73 26.39
N SER A 276 9.05 -4.08 25.24
CA SER A 276 8.65 -2.66 25.04
C SER A 276 9.34 -2.04 23.83
N ILE A 277 8.70 -1.98 22.66
CA ILE A 277 9.04 -1.03 21.57
C ILE A 277 10.51 -1.14 21.05
N SER A 278 11.28 -2.13 21.52
CA SER A 278 12.75 -2.23 21.43
C SER A 278 13.25 -2.82 20.12
N PHE A 279 12.35 -3.35 19.29
CA PHE A 279 12.67 -3.85 17.94
C PHE A 279 13.23 -2.76 17.00
N LYS A 280 12.89 -1.48 17.26
CA LYS A 280 13.41 -0.30 16.55
C LYS A 280 14.75 0.23 17.09
N GLN A 281 15.17 -0.17 18.30
CA GLN A 281 16.34 0.44 18.96
C GLN A 281 17.68 -0.16 18.53
N LEU A 282 17.66 -1.26 17.78
CA LEU A 282 18.84 -1.93 17.21
C LEU A 282 18.78 -1.98 15.67
N GLN A 283 18.14 -0.99 15.06
CA GLN A 283 18.49 -0.65 13.69
C GLN A 283 19.87 0.03 13.75
N ASP A 284 20.78 -0.40 12.88
CA ASP A 284 22.08 0.24 12.63
C ASP A 284 23.17 0.03 13.70
N LEU A 285 23.41 -1.22 14.12
CA LEU A 285 24.69 -1.56 14.77
C LEU A 285 25.83 -1.23 13.80
N HIS A 286 26.85 -0.50 14.27
CA HIS A 286 27.88 0.06 13.39
C HIS A 286 29.28 -0.48 13.66
N SER A 287 29.72 -0.42 14.92
CA SER A 287 31.08 -0.83 15.28
C SER A 287 31.16 -1.44 16.67
N VAL A 288 32.11 -2.36 16.83
CA VAL A 288 32.50 -2.95 18.11
C VAL A 288 33.89 -2.45 18.51
N PHE A 289 34.09 -2.24 19.81
CA PHE A 289 35.38 -1.93 20.44
C PHE A 289 35.50 -2.71 21.74
N VAL A 290 36.72 -3.06 22.14
CA VAL A 290 37.00 -3.75 23.40
C VAL A 290 38.11 -3.02 24.14
N ASP A 291 37.90 -2.74 25.42
CA ASP A 291 38.92 -2.09 26.26
C ASP A 291 39.82 -3.09 27.00
N ASP A 292 40.85 -2.58 27.69
CA ASP A 292 41.81 -3.39 28.44
C ASP A 292 41.21 -4.15 29.63
N ASN A 293 39.97 -3.82 30.02
CA ASN A 293 39.21 -4.52 31.06
C ASN A 293 38.26 -5.59 30.47
N TYR A 294 38.38 -5.87 29.18
CA TYR A 294 37.52 -6.77 28.41
C TYR A 294 36.04 -6.32 28.36
N SER A 295 35.77 -5.02 28.55
CA SER A 295 34.43 -4.48 28.34
C SER A 295 34.17 -4.34 26.84
N VAL A 296 33.01 -4.80 26.38
CA VAL A 296 32.59 -4.71 24.97
C VAL A 296 31.73 -3.47 24.78
N TYR A 297 32.09 -2.64 23.80
CA TYR A 297 31.35 -1.44 23.41
C TYR A 297 30.77 -1.65 22.02
N VAL A 298 29.47 -1.42 21.84
CA VAL A 298 28.82 -1.43 20.52
C VAL A 298 28.12 -0.10 20.30
N SER A 299 28.40 0.53 19.15
CA SER A 299 27.78 1.80 18.74
C SER A 299 26.62 1.57 17.78
N THR A 300 25.55 2.35 17.91
CA THR A 300 24.45 2.43 16.93
C THR A 300 24.46 3.74 16.17
N TRP A 301 24.17 3.70 14.87
CA TRP A 301 24.24 4.86 13.96
C TRP A 301 23.05 5.81 14.17
N SER A 302 21.83 5.28 14.22
CA SER A 302 20.59 6.07 14.37
C SER A 302 20.24 6.39 15.82
N GLY A 303 20.75 5.61 16.78
CA GLY A 303 20.51 5.85 18.21
C GLY A 303 21.50 6.82 18.87
N HIS A 304 22.58 7.22 18.17
CA HIS A 304 23.72 7.95 18.73
C HIS A 304 24.18 7.41 20.09
N ARG A 305 24.07 6.10 20.30
CA ARG A 305 24.30 5.43 21.58
C ARG A 305 25.48 4.50 21.47
N ILE A 306 26.26 4.42 22.54
CA ILE A 306 27.26 3.39 22.77
C ILE A 306 26.77 2.60 23.98
N THR A 307 26.60 1.29 23.82
CA THR A 307 26.27 0.40 24.94
C THR A 307 27.53 -0.36 25.33
N LYS A 308 27.79 -0.43 26.64
CA LYS A 308 28.94 -1.10 27.25
C LYS A 308 28.45 -2.33 28.01
N TRP A 309 29.10 -3.47 27.80
CA TRP A 309 28.93 -4.69 28.60
C TRP A 309 30.24 -5.02 29.30
N GLU A 310 30.18 -5.30 30.59
CA GLU A 310 31.36 -5.67 31.38
C GLU A 310 31.61 -7.17 31.32
N LYS A 311 32.85 -7.59 31.55
CA LYS A 311 33.22 -9.00 31.50
C LYS A 311 32.42 -9.81 32.53
N GLY A 312 31.69 -10.82 32.06
CA GLY A 312 30.88 -11.71 32.92
C GLY A 312 29.45 -11.22 33.22
N SER A 313 28.97 -10.22 32.47
CA SER A 313 27.56 -9.79 32.46
C SER A 313 26.65 -10.78 31.75
#